data_AF-A0A962FD47-F1
#
_entry.id   AF-A0A962FD47-F1
#
_cell.length_a   1.000
_cell.length_b   1.000
_cell.length_c   1.000
_cell.angle_alpha   90.00
_cell.angle_beta   90.00
_cell.angle_gamma   90.00
#
_symmetry.space_group_name_H-M   'P 1'
#
loop_
_entity.id
_entity.type
_entity.pdbx_description
1 polymer ?
#
loop_
_entity_poly.entity_id
_entity_poly.type
_entity_poly.pdbx_seq_one_letter_code
_entity_poly.pdbx_strand_id
1 'polypeptide(L)'
;MALHQDEAQARSELLLHDAEDALARERLQLFWKNWGSTLIGMALMLVIGTAAGVIWRNMRETRNAESTAHLIALLSDPAVPVTESAAAKLTRPQAAIAWLVRAGVVGDPATPEKRAELDAAYTAAAKAGGDMPWGWLGAWDALRLQMDDASADPEKLVDAFDKLAREIGDSPLAALPESSAAIVAGERLKDPARALAMLDRAETHAGRASEMTTNIAELRHLYEIRAQQAADSTPVQPQKEKP
;
A
#
# COMPACT_ATOMS: atom_id res chain seq x y z
N MET A 1 70.33 3.81 -57.05
CA MET A 1 69.91 2.58 -56.34
C MET A 1 68.84 2.83 -55.27
N ALA A 2 68.73 4.02 -54.66
CA ALA A 2 67.68 4.32 -53.66
C ALA A 2 66.24 4.33 -54.20
N LEU A 3 66.01 4.85 -55.43
CA LEU A 3 64.67 4.90 -56.04
C LEU A 3 63.98 3.54 -56.24
N HIS A 4 64.74 2.45 -56.40
CA HIS A 4 64.16 1.11 -56.54
C HIS A 4 63.83 0.44 -55.20
N GLN A 5 64.38 0.92 -54.08
CA GLN A 5 64.02 0.44 -52.75
C GLN A 5 62.71 1.07 -52.27
N ASP A 6 62.49 2.37 -52.55
CA ASP A 6 61.23 3.06 -52.21
C ASP A 6 60.03 2.51 -52.99
N GLU A 7 60.19 2.19 -54.29
CA GLU A 7 59.12 1.55 -55.08
C GLU A 7 58.81 0.13 -54.61
N ALA A 8 59.81 -0.61 -54.13
CA ALA A 8 59.61 -1.95 -53.57
C ALA A 8 58.90 -1.89 -52.21
N GLN A 9 59.22 -0.90 -51.37
CA GLN A 9 58.54 -0.69 -50.09
C GLN A 9 57.08 -0.26 -50.30
N ALA A 10 56.82 0.72 -51.16
CA ALA A 10 55.45 1.19 -51.45
C ALA A 10 54.56 0.07 -52.01
N ARG A 11 55.10 -0.82 -52.88
CA ARG A 11 54.36 -2.00 -53.36
C ARG A 11 54.13 -3.03 -52.26
N SER A 12 55.10 -3.22 -51.37
CA SER A 12 54.94 -4.16 -50.25
C SER A 12 53.90 -3.69 -49.24
N GLU A 13 53.84 -2.40 -48.92
CA GLU A 13 52.84 -1.81 -48.05
C GLU A 13 51.44 -1.89 -48.66
N LEU A 14 51.31 -1.61 -49.96
CA LEU A 14 50.03 -1.70 -50.66
C LEU A 14 49.51 -3.14 -50.73
N LEU A 15 50.41 -4.11 -50.93
CA LEU A 15 50.08 -5.55 -50.88
C LEU A 15 49.74 -6.03 -49.47
N LEU A 16 50.41 -5.51 -48.43
CA LEU A 16 50.07 -5.80 -47.04
C LEU A 16 48.69 -5.26 -46.70
N HIS A 17 48.41 -4.02 -47.12
CA HIS A 17 47.13 -3.38 -46.85
C HIS A 17 45.97 -4.10 -47.55
N ASP A 18 46.15 -4.52 -48.81
CA ASP A 18 45.16 -5.32 -49.54
C ASP A 18 44.94 -6.70 -48.90
N ALA A 19 45.99 -7.34 -48.38
CA ALA A 19 45.90 -8.61 -47.67
C ALA A 19 45.16 -8.48 -46.34
N GLU A 20 45.41 -7.40 -45.59
CA GLU A 20 44.69 -7.08 -44.36
C GLU A 20 43.21 -6.81 -44.61
N ASP A 21 42.89 -6.06 -45.67
CA ASP A 21 41.51 -5.78 -46.09
C ASP A 21 40.75 -7.04 -46.50
N ALA A 22 41.41 -7.96 -47.21
CA ALA A 22 40.83 -9.24 -47.58
C ALA A 22 40.54 -10.11 -46.35
N LEU A 23 41.49 -10.21 -45.42
CA LEU A 23 41.32 -10.92 -44.14
C LEU A 23 40.22 -10.30 -43.28
N ALA A 24 40.11 -8.97 -43.26
CA ALA A 24 39.05 -8.27 -42.54
C ALA A 24 37.67 -8.60 -43.11
N ARG A 25 37.53 -8.58 -44.45
CA ARG A 25 36.28 -8.95 -45.13
C ARG A 25 35.89 -10.41 -44.88
N GLU A 26 36.85 -11.33 -44.91
CA GLU A 26 36.61 -12.74 -44.67
C GLU A 26 36.16 -13.00 -43.22
N ARG A 27 36.80 -12.35 -42.23
CA ARG A 27 36.37 -12.39 -40.82
C ARG A 27 34.97 -11.85 -40.63
N LEU A 28 34.64 -10.74 -41.30
CA LEU A 28 33.30 -10.13 -41.24
C LEU A 28 32.26 -11.05 -41.89
N GLN A 29 32.57 -11.69 -43.01
CA GLN A 29 31.70 -12.68 -43.65
C GLN A 29 31.48 -13.92 -42.77
N LEU A 30 32.54 -14.47 -42.17
CA LEU A 30 32.44 -15.62 -41.26
C LEU A 30 31.65 -15.25 -39.99
N PHE A 31 31.88 -14.07 -39.45
CA PHE A 31 31.10 -13.54 -38.33
C PHE A 31 29.63 -13.42 -38.70
N TRP A 32 29.31 -12.82 -39.85
CA TRP A 32 27.93 -12.62 -40.29
C TRP A 32 27.23 -13.95 -40.61
N LYS A 33 27.95 -14.91 -41.20
CA LYS A 33 27.44 -16.26 -41.49
C LYS A 33 27.11 -17.04 -40.21
N ASN A 34 27.93 -16.92 -39.17
CA ASN A 34 27.75 -17.66 -37.92
C ASN A 34 26.77 -16.99 -36.95
N TRP A 35 26.83 -15.67 -36.81
CA TRP A 35 26.05 -14.91 -35.82
C TRP A 35 24.85 -14.20 -36.40
N GLY A 36 24.65 -14.28 -37.72
CA GLY A 36 23.79 -13.31 -38.35
C GLY A 36 22.31 -13.47 -38.11
N SER A 37 21.86 -14.72 -38.17
CA SER A 37 20.52 -15.10 -37.76
C SER A 37 20.29 -14.77 -36.28
N THR A 38 21.28 -14.94 -35.40
CA THR A 38 21.18 -14.65 -33.97
C THR A 38 21.01 -13.16 -33.69
N LEU A 39 21.80 -12.30 -34.35
CA LEU A 39 21.69 -10.85 -34.24
C LEU A 39 20.32 -10.34 -34.71
N ILE A 40 19.84 -10.84 -35.86
CA ILE A 40 18.51 -10.51 -36.37
C ILE A 40 17.41 -10.99 -35.42
N GLY A 41 17.56 -12.20 -34.87
CA GLY A 41 16.64 -12.76 -33.88
C GLY A 41 16.57 -11.94 -32.59
N MET A 42 17.72 -11.48 -32.07
CA MET A 42 17.78 -10.59 -30.91
C MET A 42 17.12 -9.24 -31.19
N ALA A 43 17.37 -8.64 -32.36
CA ALA A 43 16.76 -7.38 -32.75
C ALA A 43 15.23 -7.50 -32.84
N LEU A 44 14.72 -8.58 -33.44
CA LEU A 44 13.28 -8.88 -33.50
C LEU A 44 12.68 -9.07 -32.10
N MET A 45 13.34 -9.83 -31.23
CA MET A 45 12.88 -10.01 -29.84
C MET A 45 12.81 -8.70 -29.08
N LEU A 46 13.80 -7.81 -29.25
CA LEU A 46 13.80 -6.50 -28.61
C LEU A 46 12.64 -5.63 -29.09
N VAL A 47 12.35 -5.62 -30.41
CA VAL A 47 11.21 -4.88 -30.97
C VAL A 47 9.89 -5.45 -30.47
N ILE A 48 9.71 -6.77 -30.47
CA ILE A 48 8.49 -7.44 -29.99
C ILE A 48 8.29 -7.17 -28.49
N GLY A 49 9.35 -7.27 -27.68
CA GLY A 49 9.30 -6.97 -26.25
C GLY A 49 8.91 -5.52 -25.98
N THR A 50 9.46 -4.57 -26.75
CA THR A 50 9.11 -3.16 -26.64
C THR A 50 7.66 -2.91 -27.03
N ALA A 51 7.18 -3.50 -28.14
CA ALA A 51 5.79 -3.38 -28.58
C ALA A 51 4.81 -3.96 -27.54
N ALA A 52 5.11 -5.15 -27.00
CA ALA A 52 4.31 -5.77 -25.94
C ALA A 52 4.26 -4.88 -24.67
N GLY A 53 5.39 -4.28 -24.29
CA GLY A 53 5.47 -3.33 -23.17
C GLY A 53 4.62 -2.08 -23.40
N VAL A 54 4.66 -1.49 -24.59
CA VAL A 54 3.84 -0.33 -24.97
C VAL A 54 2.35 -0.69 -24.95
N ILE A 55 1.96 -1.84 -25.50
CA ILE A 55 0.56 -2.30 -25.50
C ILE A 55 0.07 -2.50 -24.06
N TRP A 56 0.85 -3.16 -23.21
CA TRP A 56 0.50 -3.38 -21.81
C TRP A 56 0.35 -2.07 -21.04
N ARG A 57 1.27 -1.11 -21.26
CA ARG A 57 1.23 0.21 -20.65
C ARG A 57 0.02 1.01 -21.11
N ASN A 58 -0.24 1.04 -22.42
CA ASN A 58 -1.39 1.74 -22.99
C ASN A 58 -2.70 1.15 -22.46
N MET A 59 -2.84 -0.17 -22.44
CA MET A 59 -4.03 -0.83 -21.90
C MET A 59 -4.25 -0.50 -20.41
N ARG A 60 -3.17 -0.42 -19.62
CA ARG A 60 -3.23 -0.01 -18.22
C ARG A 60 -3.64 1.47 -18.07
N GLU A 61 -3.10 2.35 -18.90
CA GLU A 61 -3.45 3.78 -18.92
C GLU A 61 -4.91 4.00 -19.34
N THR A 62 -5.40 3.33 -20.39
CA THR A 62 -6.81 3.39 -20.80
C THR A 62 -7.75 2.88 -19.71
N ARG A 63 -7.45 1.73 -19.10
CA ARG A 63 -8.25 1.19 -18.00
C ARG A 63 -8.28 2.12 -16.79
N ASN A 64 -7.15 2.73 -16.46
CA ASN A 64 -7.07 3.70 -15.37
C ASN A 64 -7.87 4.97 -15.70
N ALA A 65 -7.82 5.45 -16.94
CA ALA A 65 -8.56 6.63 -17.39
C ALA A 65 -10.08 6.39 -17.34
N GLU A 66 -10.56 5.26 -17.88
CA GLU A 66 -11.97 4.86 -17.81
C GLU A 66 -12.44 4.73 -16.35
N SER A 67 -11.67 4.05 -15.52
CA SER A 67 -12.03 3.86 -14.12
C SER A 67 -12.00 5.17 -13.33
N THR A 68 -11.10 6.10 -13.67
CA THR A 68 -11.06 7.43 -13.05
C THR A 68 -12.26 8.27 -13.46
N ALA A 69 -12.68 8.19 -14.73
CA ALA A 69 -13.89 8.86 -15.20
C ALA A 69 -15.13 8.34 -14.46
N HIS A 70 -15.24 7.03 -14.25
CA HIS A 70 -16.31 6.43 -13.44
C HIS A 70 -16.28 6.89 -11.98
N LEU A 71 -15.09 7.00 -11.38
CA LEU A 71 -14.94 7.50 -10.02
C LEU A 71 -15.32 8.98 -9.90
N ILE A 72 -14.92 9.82 -10.85
CA ILE A 72 -15.31 11.25 -10.90
C ILE A 72 -16.83 11.38 -11.03
N ALA A 73 -17.48 10.54 -11.84
CA ALA A 73 -18.93 10.53 -11.96
C ALA A 73 -19.61 10.20 -10.62
N LEU A 74 -19.10 9.19 -9.88
CA LEU A 74 -19.57 8.85 -8.53
C LEU A 74 -19.36 9.97 -7.51
N LEU A 75 -18.24 10.69 -7.59
CA LEU A 75 -18.01 11.85 -6.71
C LEU A 75 -18.92 13.04 -7.06
N SER A 76 -19.27 13.19 -8.34
CA SER A 76 -20.10 14.29 -8.82
C SER A 76 -21.59 14.06 -8.54
N ASP A 77 -22.04 12.81 -8.54
CA ASP A 77 -23.38 12.41 -8.12
C ASP A 77 -23.31 11.27 -7.09
N PRO A 78 -23.16 11.61 -5.79
CA PRO A 78 -23.06 10.63 -4.71
C PRO A 78 -24.34 9.82 -4.49
N ALA A 79 -25.47 10.23 -5.10
CA ALA A 79 -26.72 9.50 -5.01
C ALA A 79 -26.75 8.24 -5.89
N VAL A 80 -25.82 8.12 -6.85
CA VAL A 80 -25.68 6.91 -7.68
C VAL A 80 -25.18 5.76 -6.78
N PRO A 81 -25.96 4.68 -6.62
CA PRO A 81 -25.55 3.56 -5.78
C PRO A 81 -24.32 2.87 -6.39
N VAL A 82 -23.27 2.74 -5.58
CA VAL A 82 -22.15 1.85 -5.92
C VAL A 82 -22.68 0.43 -5.83
N THR A 83 -22.76 -0.23 -6.99
CA THR A 83 -23.15 -1.64 -7.08
C THR A 83 -21.90 -2.50 -7.25
N GLU A 84 -21.99 -3.79 -6.88
CA GLU A 84 -20.88 -4.73 -7.09
C GLU A 84 -20.45 -4.79 -8.58
N SER A 85 -21.42 -4.69 -9.50
CA SER A 85 -21.14 -4.71 -10.94
C SER A 85 -20.44 -3.44 -11.43
N ALA A 86 -20.72 -2.28 -10.82
CA ALA A 86 -19.99 -1.04 -11.08
C ALA A 86 -18.57 -1.12 -10.50
N ALA A 87 -18.43 -1.60 -9.27
CA ALA A 87 -17.13 -1.78 -8.61
C ALA A 87 -16.22 -2.77 -9.35
N ALA A 88 -16.78 -3.82 -9.96
CA ALA A 88 -16.03 -4.80 -10.76
C ALA A 88 -15.39 -4.21 -12.03
N LYS A 89 -15.85 -3.04 -12.51
CA LYS A 89 -15.26 -2.33 -13.65
C LYS A 89 -14.11 -1.41 -13.26
N LEU A 90 -13.95 -1.13 -11.96
CA LEU A 90 -12.91 -0.26 -11.43
C LEU A 90 -11.66 -1.07 -11.08
N THR A 91 -10.51 -0.40 -11.02
CA THR A 91 -9.33 -1.00 -10.39
C THR A 91 -9.58 -1.21 -8.89
N ARG A 92 -8.88 -2.17 -8.27
CA ARG A 92 -9.04 -2.48 -6.83
C ARG A 92 -9.00 -1.24 -5.91
N PRO A 93 -8.03 -0.30 -6.05
CA PRO A 93 -8.02 0.91 -5.23
C PRO A 93 -9.22 1.82 -5.48
N GLN A 94 -9.64 1.99 -6.74
CA GLN A 94 -10.78 2.84 -7.09
C GLN A 94 -12.11 2.25 -6.63
N ALA A 95 -12.26 0.92 -6.67
CA ALA A 95 -13.41 0.24 -6.10
C ALA A 95 -13.47 0.46 -4.58
N ALA A 96 -12.35 0.35 -3.87
CA ALA A 96 -12.30 0.64 -2.43
C ALA A 96 -12.68 2.10 -2.14
N ILE A 97 -12.12 3.06 -2.88
CA ILE A 97 -12.47 4.48 -2.73
C ILE A 97 -13.94 4.72 -3.03
N ALA A 98 -14.51 4.11 -4.08
CA ALA A 98 -15.92 4.25 -4.41
C ALA A 98 -16.82 3.78 -3.26
N TRP A 99 -16.49 2.65 -2.61
CA TRP A 99 -17.21 2.16 -1.45
C TRP A 99 -17.05 3.08 -0.22
N LEU A 100 -15.87 3.65 0.00
CA LEU A 100 -15.66 4.65 1.07
C LEU A 100 -16.45 5.94 0.81
N VAL A 101 -16.51 6.41 -0.44
CA VAL A 101 -17.34 7.55 -0.84
C VAL A 101 -18.82 7.23 -0.62
N ARG A 102 -19.26 5.99 -0.94
CA ARG A 102 -20.62 5.54 -0.64
C ARG A 102 -20.90 5.59 0.86
N ALA A 103 -19.97 5.12 1.70
CA ALA A 103 -20.14 5.20 3.15
C ALA A 103 -20.36 6.65 3.61
N GLY A 104 -19.61 7.60 3.04
CA GLY A 104 -19.75 9.04 3.34
C GLY A 104 -21.13 9.65 3.05
N VAL A 105 -21.99 8.98 2.26
CA VAL A 105 -23.33 9.50 1.88
C VAL A 105 -24.49 8.79 2.57
N VAL A 106 -24.25 7.69 3.27
CA VAL A 106 -25.29 6.96 4.04
C VAL A 106 -25.87 7.83 5.17
N GLY A 107 -25.13 8.85 5.59
CA GLY A 107 -25.53 9.80 6.62
C GLY A 107 -25.33 9.24 8.03
N ASP A 108 -26.04 9.81 9.01
CA ASP A 108 -25.86 9.49 10.43
C ASP A 108 -26.16 8.00 10.76
N PRO A 109 -25.22 7.23 11.37
CA PRO A 109 -25.41 5.84 11.81
C PRO A 109 -26.38 5.66 12.98
N ALA A 110 -27.13 6.69 13.39
CA ALA A 110 -28.08 6.63 14.50
C ALA A 110 -29.19 5.57 14.34
N THR A 111 -29.56 5.19 13.11
CA THR A 111 -30.55 4.12 12.88
C THR A 111 -29.88 2.79 12.55
N PRO A 112 -30.44 1.65 12.99
CA PRO A 112 -29.89 0.32 12.69
C PRO A 112 -29.72 0.06 11.19
N GLU A 113 -30.63 0.56 10.36
CA GLU A 113 -30.61 0.38 8.91
C GLU A 113 -29.41 1.11 8.28
N LYS A 114 -29.18 2.37 8.67
CA LYS A 114 -28.04 3.15 8.18
C LYS A 114 -26.71 2.60 8.67
N ARG A 115 -26.68 2.12 9.92
CA ARG A 115 -25.50 1.45 10.46
C ARG A 115 -25.16 0.18 9.68
N ALA A 116 -26.17 -0.64 9.35
CA ALA A 116 -25.97 -1.84 8.54
C ALA A 116 -25.48 -1.49 7.12
N GLU A 117 -26.00 -0.41 6.52
CA GLU A 117 -25.55 0.05 5.21
C GLU A 117 -24.11 0.59 5.23
N LEU A 118 -23.72 1.31 6.28
CA LEU A 118 -22.34 1.75 6.50
C LEU A 118 -21.38 0.56 6.67
N ASP A 119 -21.75 -0.40 7.52
CA ASP A 119 -20.96 -1.63 7.74
C ASP A 119 -20.75 -2.39 6.43
N ALA A 120 -21.81 -2.53 5.63
CA ALA A 120 -21.73 -3.16 4.31
C ALA A 120 -20.79 -2.40 3.36
N ALA A 121 -20.85 -1.07 3.34
CA ALA A 121 -19.99 -0.24 2.50
C ALA A 121 -18.52 -0.34 2.93
N TYR A 122 -18.22 -0.25 4.23
CA TYR A 122 -16.85 -0.39 4.75
C TYR A 122 -16.28 -1.79 4.53
N THR A 123 -17.09 -2.83 4.74
CA THR A 123 -16.70 -4.22 4.44
C THR A 123 -16.43 -4.44 2.96
N ALA A 124 -17.26 -3.85 2.09
CA ALA A 124 -17.05 -3.89 0.64
C ALA A 124 -15.76 -3.14 0.23
N ALA A 125 -15.46 -2.00 0.86
CA ALA A 125 -14.22 -1.27 0.66
C ALA A 125 -13.00 -2.10 1.07
N ALA A 126 -13.05 -2.74 2.25
CA ALA A 126 -12.01 -3.61 2.76
C ALA A 126 -11.72 -4.77 1.79
N LYS A 127 -12.79 -5.46 1.34
CA LYS A 127 -12.69 -6.56 0.38
C LYS A 127 -12.12 -6.11 -0.98
N ALA A 128 -12.57 -4.97 -1.49
CA ALA A 128 -12.11 -4.45 -2.78
C ALA A 128 -10.62 -4.05 -2.73
N GLY A 129 -10.22 -3.35 -1.66
CA GLY A 129 -8.86 -2.86 -1.46
C GLY A 129 -7.87 -3.98 -1.12
N GLY A 130 -8.28 -4.95 -0.29
CA GLY A 130 -7.38 -5.95 0.30
C GLY A 130 -6.25 -5.28 1.08
N ASP A 131 -5.02 -5.70 0.83
CA ASP A 131 -3.81 -5.25 1.55
C ASP A 131 -3.29 -3.86 1.09
N MET A 132 -4.18 -3.03 0.56
CA MET A 132 -3.88 -1.68 0.10
C MET A 132 -4.39 -0.66 1.14
N PRO A 133 -3.84 0.56 1.22
CA PRO A 133 -4.23 1.58 2.19
C PRO A 133 -5.75 1.81 2.31
N TRP A 134 -6.46 1.86 1.18
CA TRP A 134 -7.92 2.05 1.15
C TRP A 134 -8.70 0.83 1.65
N GLY A 135 -8.16 -0.38 1.48
CA GLY A 135 -8.72 -1.59 2.06
C GLY A 135 -8.56 -1.61 3.57
N TRP A 136 -7.39 -1.22 4.07
CA TRP A 136 -7.13 -1.08 5.51
C TRP A 136 -8.02 -0.02 6.16
N LEU A 137 -8.23 1.13 5.50
CA LEU A 137 -9.16 2.15 5.99
C LEU A 137 -10.59 1.63 6.07
N GLY A 138 -11.07 0.92 5.04
CA GLY A 138 -12.39 0.27 5.09
C GLY A 138 -12.51 -0.75 6.23
N ALA A 139 -11.47 -1.56 6.46
CA ALA A 139 -11.46 -2.52 7.57
C ALA A 139 -11.46 -1.82 8.94
N TRP A 140 -10.68 -0.73 9.07
CA TRP A 140 -10.60 0.07 10.29
C TRP A 140 -11.93 0.77 10.60
N ASP A 141 -12.57 1.39 9.61
CA ASP A 141 -13.86 2.07 9.78
C ASP A 141 -14.99 1.09 10.13
N ALA A 142 -15.00 -0.12 9.54
CA ALA A 142 -15.93 -1.19 9.93
C ALA A 142 -15.79 -1.56 11.41
N LEU A 143 -14.56 -1.69 11.91
CA LEU A 143 -14.29 -1.96 13.33
C LEU A 143 -14.69 -0.79 14.23
N ARG A 144 -14.47 0.47 13.78
CA ARG A 144 -14.93 1.65 14.51
C ARG A 144 -16.45 1.69 14.66
N LEU A 145 -17.19 1.26 13.65
CA LEU A 145 -18.65 1.19 13.74
C LEU A 145 -19.12 0.22 14.84
N GLN A 146 -18.36 -0.86 15.08
CA GLN A 146 -18.60 -1.80 16.17
C GLN A 146 -18.14 -1.26 17.53
N MET A 147 -17.17 -0.33 17.56
CA MET A 147 -16.74 0.34 18.78
C MET A 147 -17.89 1.14 19.42
N ASP A 148 -18.73 1.77 18.59
CA ASP A 148 -19.92 2.52 18.99
C ASP A 148 -21.12 1.61 19.34
N ASP A 149 -21.00 0.30 19.12
CA ASP A 149 -21.97 -0.69 19.57
C ASP A 149 -21.64 -1.17 20.99
N ALA A 150 -22.50 -0.76 21.94
CA ALA A 150 -22.38 -1.13 23.34
C ALA A 150 -22.49 -2.65 23.58
N SER A 151 -23.13 -3.38 22.65
CA SER A 151 -23.28 -4.84 22.73
C SER A 151 -22.07 -5.61 22.21
N ALA A 152 -21.16 -4.97 21.47
CA ALA A 152 -19.96 -5.61 20.95
C ALA A 152 -19.03 -6.06 22.08
N ASP A 153 -18.35 -7.19 21.90
CA ASP A 153 -17.40 -7.71 22.88
C ASP A 153 -16.08 -6.90 22.84
N PRO A 154 -15.74 -6.15 23.90
CA PRO A 154 -14.60 -5.24 23.88
C PRO A 154 -13.26 -5.97 23.74
N GLU A 155 -13.11 -7.19 24.26
CA GLU A 155 -11.86 -7.96 24.10
C GLU A 155 -11.65 -8.36 22.64
N LYS A 156 -12.72 -8.88 22.00
CA LYS A 156 -12.65 -9.25 20.58
C LYS A 156 -12.39 -8.04 19.69
N LEU A 157 -12.91 -6.87 20.03
CA LEU A 157 -12.63 -5.63 19.29
C LEU A 157 -11.17 -5.23 19.40
N VAL A 158 -10.60 -5.27 20.60
CA VAL A 158 -9.18 -5.02 20.81
C VAL A 158 -8.33 -5.98 19.98
N ASP A 159 -8.65 -7.28 20.01
CA ASP A 159 -7.92 -8.29 19.24
C ASP A 159 -8.07 -8.08 17.72
N ALA A 160 -9.25 -7.66 17.26
CA ALA A 160 -9.48 -7.36 15.85
C ALA A 160 -8.68 -6.14 15.38
N PHE A 161 -8.62 -5.07 16.18
CA PHE A 161 -7.77 -3.92 15.89
C PHE A 161 -6.28 -4.29 15.92
N ASP A 162 -5.83 -5.04 16.93
CA ASP A 162 -4.43 -5.50 17.01
C ASP A 162 -4.05 -6.39 15.82
N LYS A 163 -4.96 -7.26 15.39
CA LYS A 163 -4.79 -8.05 14.16
C LYS A 163 -4.67 -7.15 12.92
N LEU A 164 -5.56 -6.18 12.75
CA LEU A 164 -5.51 -5.26 11.62
C LEU A 164 -4.20 -4.44 11.62
N ALA A 165 -3.73 -3.96 12.77
CA ALA A 165 -2.45 -3.28 12.90
C ALA A 165 -1.28 -4.14 12.40
N ARG A 166 -1.25 -5.43 12.79
CA ARG A 166 -0.23 -6.39 12.33
C ARG A 166 -0.31 -6.67 10.83
N GLU A 167 -1.51 -6.73 10.25
CA GLU A 167 -1.69 -6.90 8.81
C GLU A 167 -1.21 -5.67 8.02
N ILE A 168 -1.34 -4.47 8.59
CA ILE A 168 -0.81 -3.22 8.03
C ILE A 168 0.73 -3.18 8.11
N GLY A 169 1.32 -3.74 9.18
CA GLY A 169 2.76 -3.82 9.38
C GLY A 169 3.39 -2.46 9.69
N ASP A 170 4.61 -2.22 9.20
CA ASP A 170 5.43 -1.03 9.51
C ASP A 170 4.92 0.30 8.91
N SER A 171 3.71 0.31 8.34
CA SER A 171 3.11 1.52 7.78
C SER A 171 2.62 2.45 8.90
N PRO A 172 2.75 3.79 8.74
CA PRO A 172 2.17 4.75 9.69
C PRO A 172 0.66 4.59 9.89
N LEU A 173 -0.04 3.94 8.96
CA LEU A 173 -1.46 3.62 9.09
C LEU A 173 -1.74 2.60 10.19
N ALA A 174 -0.77 1.80 10.64
CA ALA A 174 -0.96 0.86 11.75
C ALA A 174 -1.26 1.58 13.08
N ALA A 175 -0.85 2.85 13.21
CA ALA A 175 -1.19 3.67 14.36
C ALA A 175 -2.71 3.91 14.52
N LEU A 176 -3.49 3.85 13.44
CA LEU A 176 -4.94 4.03 13.46
C LEU A 176 -5.67 2.93 14.26
N PRO A 177 -5.55 1.64 13.90
CA PRO A 177 -6.16 0.58 14.69
C PRO A 177 -5.54 0.47 16.08
N GLU A 178 -4.24 0.73 16.28
CA GLU A 178 -3.63 0.67 17.61
C GLU A 178 -4.15 1.74 18.57
N SER A 179 -4.30 2.98 18.12
CA SER A 179 -4.93 4.05 18.92
C SER A 179 -6.40 3.73 19.20
N SER A 180 -7.12 3.12 18.26
CA SER A 180 -8.51 2.69 18.46
C SER A 180 -8.61 1.54 19.47
N ALA A 181 -7.70 0.57 19.41
CA ALA A 181 -7.58 -0.50 20.39
C ALA A 181 -7.30 0.06 21.79
N ALA A 182 -6.43 1.07 21.90
CA ALA A 182 -6.14 1.74 23.17
C ALA A 182 -7.40 2.38 23.77
N ILE A 183 -8.22 3.04 22.95
CA ILE A 183 -9.50 3.62 23.39
C ILE A 183 -10.43 2.54 23.92
N VAL A 184 -10.58 1.40 23.22
CA VAL A 184 -11.42 0.30 23.70
C VAL A 184 -10.89 -0.28 25.01
N ALA A 185 -9.57 -0.49 25.12
CA ALA A 185 -8.95 -0.99 26.35
C ALA A 185 -9.16 -0.03 27.54
N GLY A 186 -8.91 1.26 27.34
CA GLY A 186 -9.03 2.26 28.40
C GLY A 186 -10.48 2.57 28.78
N GLU A 187 -11.38 2.70 27.80
CA GLU A 187 -12.77 3.11 28.05
C GLU A 187 -13.70 1.95 28.36
N ARG A 188 -13.60 0.83 27.62
CA ARG A 188 -14.56 -0.28 27.74
C ARG A 188 -14.07 -1.38 28.67
N LEU A 189 -12.78 -1.72 28.63
CA LEU A 189 -12.17 -2.71 29.54
C LEU A 189 -11.71 -2.11 30.87
N LYS A 190 -11.65 -0.77 30.97
CA LYS A 190 -11.14 -0.04 32.15
C LYS A 190 -9.70 -0.45 32.51
N ASP A 191 -8.90 -0.78 31.50
CA ASP A 191 -7.50 -1.16 31.63
C ASP A 191 -6.59 -0.06 31.03
N PRO A 192 -6.26 0.98 31.82
CA PRO A 192 -5.42 2.07 31.34
C PRO A 192 -3.99 1.62 31.06
N ALA A 193 -3.48 0.56 31.71
CA ALA A 193 -2.13 0.07 31.47
C ALA A 193 -2.02 -0.58 30.09
N ARG A 194 -3.01 -1.39 29.69
CA ARG A 194 -3.08 -1.96 28.34
C ARG A 194 -3.29 -0.87 27.29
N ALA A 195 -4.09 0.16 27.58
CA ALA A 195 -4.26 1.31 26.69
C ALA A 195 -2.91 2.02 26.44
N LEU A 196 -2.14 2.30 27.49
CA LEU A 196 -0.81 2.92 27.36
C LEU A 196 0.15 2.07 26.53
N ALA A 197 0.18 0.75 26.75
CA ALA A 197 1.03 -0.16 25.98
C ALA A 197 0.67 -0.20 24.48
N MET A 198 -0.60 0.02 24.12
CA MET A 198 -1.03 0.14 22.73
C MET A 198 -0.64 1.49 22.13
N LEU A 199 -0.73 2.57 22.90
CA LEU A 199 -0.30 3.90 22.46
C LEU A 199 1.21 3.98 22.24
N ASP A 200 2.02 3.24 23.02
CA ASP A 200 3.47 3.10 22.76
C ASP A 200 3.77 2.50 21.38
N ARG A 201 3.00 1.48 20.97
CA ARG A 201 3.12 0.90 19.63
C ARG A 201 2.64 1.89 18.56
N ALA A 202 1.50 2.54 18.80
CA ALA A 202 0.93 3.53 17.89
C ALA A 202 1.92 4.68 17.61
N GLU A 203 2.59 5.19 18.65
CA GLU A 203 3.59 6.25 18.52
C GLU A 203 4.79 5.79 17.68
N THR A 204 5.21 4.53 17.87
CA THR A 204 6.31 3.93 17.11
C THR A 204 5.99 3.89 15.61
N HIS A 205 4.76 3.54 15.23
CA HIS A 205 4.32 3.53 13.83
C HIS A 205 4.05 4.94 13.27
N ALA A 206 3.44 5.85 14.04
CA ALA A 206 3.02 7.17 13.57
C ALA A 206 4.18 8.08 13.11
N GLY A 207 5.39 7.83 13.63
CA GLY A 207 6.60 8.61 13.33
C GLY A 207 6.60 10.02 13.93
N ARG A 208 7.77 10.66 14.01
CA ARG A 208 8.02 11.85 14.86
C ARG A 208 7.40 13.20 14.42
N ALA A 209 6.44 13.26 13.49
CA ALA A 209 5.92 14.54 12.99
C ALA A 209 4.52 14.49 12.37
N SER A 210 3.66 13.54 12.78
CA SER A 210 2.29 13.44 12.27
C SER A 210 1.28 14.04 13.26
N GLU A 211 0.16 14.58 12.78
CA GLU A 211 -0.96 15.00 13.65
C GLU A 211 -1.45 13.85 14.56
N MET A 212 -1.28 12.62 14.09
CA MET A 212 -1.54 11.40 14.87
C MET A 212 -0.70 11.35 16.16
N THR A 213 0.54 11.83 16.12
CA THR A 213 1.43 11.85 17.29
C THR A 213 0.87 12.75 18.38
N THR A 214 0.31 13.90 18.02
CA THR A 214 -0.37 14.80 18.96
C THR A 214 -1.58 14.12 19.60
N ASN A 215 -2.44 13.49 18.80
CA ASN A 215 -3.61 12.77 19.32
C ASN A 215 -3.22 11.60 20.22
N ILE A 216 -2.17 10.86 19.87
CA ILE A 216 -1.63 9.77 20.70
C ILE A 216 -1.11 10.31 22.04
N ALA A 217 -0.39 11.44 22.03
CA ALA A 217 0.11 12.07 23.25
C ALA A 217 -1.02 12.55 24.18
N GLU A 218 -2.10 13.11 23.62
CA GLU A 218 -3.29 13.52 24.39
C GLU A 218 -4.00 12.31 25.03
N LEU A 219 -4.22 11.24 24.26
CA LEU A 219 -4.80 10.00 24.78
C LEU A 219 -3.91 9.38 25.87
N ARG A 220 -2.60 9.38 25.66
CA ARG A 220 -1.61 8.88 26.61
C ARG A 220 -1.71 9.64 27.93
N HIS A 221 -1.70 10.97 27.90
CA HIS A 221 -1.83 11.79 29.09
C HIS A 221 -3.13 11.50 29.87
N LEU A 222 -4.24 11.33 29.16
CA LEU A 222 -5.52 10.96 29.77
C LEU A 222 -5.45 9.60 30.47
N TYR A 223 -4.84 8.59 29.86
CA TYR A 223 -4.71 7.26 30.48
C TYR A 223 -3.66 7.20 31.60
N GLU A 224 -2.62 8.02 31.56
CA GLU A 224 -1.67 8.20 32.67
C GLU A 224 -2.38 8.72 33.93
N ILE A 225 -3.20 9.77 33.79
CA ILE A 225 -4.00 10.31 34.92
C ILE A 225 -4.91 9.23 35.49
N ARG A 226 -5.60 8.47 34.64
CA ARG A 226 -6.50 7.41 35.09
C ARG A 226 -5.77 6.25 35.76
N ALA A 227 -4.59 5.88 35.26
CA ALA A 227 -3.75 4.85 35.88
C ALA A 227 -3.30 5.28 37.27
N GLN A 228 -2.91 6.55 37.46
CA GLN A 228 -2.56 7.12 38.76
C GLN A 228 -3.76 7.11 39.72
N GLN A 229 -4.93 7.57 39.26
CA GLN A 229 -6.15 7.54 40.08
C GLN A 229 -6.53 6.13 40.52
N ALA A 230 -6.39 5.13 39.63
CA ALA A 230 -6.64 3.73 39.97
C ALA A 230 -5.65 3.21 41.03
N ALA A 231 -4.38 3.59 40.93
CA ALA A 231 -3.35 3.23 41.92
C ALA A 231 -3.65 3.84 43.29
N ASP A 232 -4.00 5.12 43.34
CA ASP A 232 -4.32 5.85 44.58
C ASP A 232 -5.63 5.36 45.24
N SER A 233 -6.56 4.84 44.44
CA SER A 233 -7.84 4.30 44.91
C SER A 233 -7.73 2.88 45.48
N THR A 234 -6.58 2.21 45.34
CA THR A 234 -6.39 0.86 45.87
C THR A 234 -6.20 0.93 47.39
N PRO A 235 -7.16 0.47 48.22
CA PRO A 235 -7.08 0.64 49.66
C PRO A 235 -5.87 -0.11 50.22
N VAL A 236 -5.02 0.61 50.95
CA VAL A 236 -3.91 0.04 51.71
C VAL A 236 -4.49 -1.02 52.65
N GLN A 237 -4.21 -2.30 52.37
CA GLN A 237 -4.63 -3.38 53.26
C GLN A 237 -4.09 -3.06 54.66
N PRO A 238 -4.94 -3.08 55.71
CA PRO A 238 -4.48 -2.80 57.06
C PRO A 238 -3.37 -3.79 57.39
N GLN A 239 -2.18 -3.25 57.68
CA GLN A 239 -1.06 -4.04 58.17
C GLN A 239 -1.58 -4.86 59.34
N LYS A 240 -1.57 -6.19 59.20
CA LYS A 240 -1.83 -7.10 60.32
C LYS A 240 -0.75 -6.82 61.36
N GLU A 241 -1.08 -6.02 62.37
CA GLU A 241 -0.29 -5.92 63.60
C GLU A 241 -0.11 -7.34 64.12
N LYS A 242 1.15 -7.79 64.13
CA LYS A 242 1.54 -9.06 64.73
C LYS A 242 1.32 -8.92 66.24
N PRO A 243 0.62 -9.88 66.88
CA PRO A 243 0.47 -9.92 68.33
C PRO A 243 1.80 -10.17 69.05
#